data_AF-A0A2E0X4J0-F1
#
_entry.id   AF-A0A2E0X4J0-F1
#
_cell.length_a   1.000
_cell.length_b   1.000
_cell.length_c   1.000
_cell.angle_alpha   90.00
_cell.angle_beta   90.00
_cell.angle_gamma   90.00
#
_symmetry.space_group_name_H-M   'P 1'
#
loop_
_entity.id
_entity.type
_entity.pdbx_description
1 polymer ?
#
loop_
_entity_poly.entity_id
_entity_poly.type
_entity_poly.pdbx_seq_one_letter_code
_entity_poly.pdbx_strand_id
1 'polypeptide(L)'
;MKVNGVEPNTGNEVEIEIERPGKGFFEAMADFDMSDESIRRMIDNLNISADAKSLLYSFSKATIRVGEHIIKIGRKILDAVCHTFKQFPNTTFGMVFGGIAGILISSIPILGQLLGPIVTPIFIALGAGVGRWEDFQDKMLERKIALKVAEFAPLAESNPG
;
A
#
# COMPACT_ATOMS: atom_id res chain seq x y z
N MET A 1 -8.74 -8.10 -17.91
CA MET A 1 -9.55 -7.00 -17.32
C MET A 1 -8.67 -5.77 -17.24
N LYS A 2 -9.21 -4.60 -17.56
CA LYS A 2 -8.42 -3.35 -17.53
C LYS A 2 -8.35 -2.77 -16.12
N VAL A 3 -7.15 -2.38 -15.71
CA VAL A 3 -6.90 -1.60 -14.50
C VAL A 3 -6.43 -0.22 -14.90
N ASN A 4 -7.14 0.80 -14.45
CA ASN A 4 -6.89 2.19 -14.77
C ASN A 4 -6.57 2.94 -13.47
N GLY A 5 -5.42 3.59 -13.41
CA GLY A 5 -5.01 4.47 -12.32
C GLY A 5 -4.68 5.86 -12.87
N VAL A 6 -4.92 6.90 -12.08
CA VAL A 6 -4.47 8.26 -12.41
C VAL A 6 -3.33 8.62 -11.48
N GLU A 7 -2.13 8.81 -12.03
CA GLU A 7 -0.97 9.25 -11.27
C GLU A 7 -1.28 10.62 -10.62
N PRO A 8 -1.24 10.73 -9.27
CA PRO A 8 -1.72 11.93 -8.58
C PRO A 8 -0.93 13.21 -8.89
N ASN A 9 0.34 13.08 -9.29
CA ASN A 9 1.26 14.21 -9.46
C ASN A 9 1.31 14.73 -10.90
N THR A 10 1.05 13.87 -11.89
CA THR A 10 1.17 14.20 -13.32
C THR A 10 -0.19 14.23 -14.03
N GLY A 11 -1.21 13.57 -13.44
CA GLY A 11 -2.48 13.33 -14.10
C GLY A 11 -2.43 12.25 -15.18
N ASN A 12 -1.29 11.54 -15.33
CA ASN A 12 -1.14 10.49 -16.32
C ASN A 12 -2.07 9.31 -15.99
N GLU A 13 -2.85 8.90 -16.98
CA GLU A 13 -3.59 7.65 -16.90
C GLU A 13 -2.64 6.48 -17.19
N VAL A 14 -2.65 5.51 -16.29
CA VAL A 14 -1.95 4.24 -16.42
C VAL A 14 -3.00 3.18 -16.62
N GLU A 15 -2.95 2.48 -17.75
CA GLU A 15 -3.83 1.35 -18.07
C GLU A 15 -2.99 0.09 -18.23
N ILE A 16 -3.34 -0.97 -17.49
CA ILE A 16 -2.76 -2.31 -17.68
C ILE A 16 -3.86 -3.35 -17.81
N GLU A 17 -3.55 -4.48 -18.42
CA GLU A 17 -4.43 -5.64 -18.44
C GLU A 17 -4.00 -6.67 -17.38
N ILE A 18 -4.95 -7.11 -16.57
CA ILE A 18 -4.77 -8.16 -15.56
C ILE A 18 -5.67 -9.36 -15.86
N GLU A 19 -5.28 -10.52 -15.37
CA GLU A 19 -6.19 -11.65 -15.24
C GLU A 19 -7.40 -11.29 -14.37
N ARG A 20 -8.55 -11.91 -14.65
CA ARG A 20 -9.76 -11.67 -13.86
C ARG A 20 -9.50 -12.12 -12.42
N PRO A 21 -9.59 -11.23 -11.41
CA PRO A 21 -9.42 -11.63 -10.03
C PRO A 21 -10.44 -12.70 -9.63
N GLY A 22 -10.02 -13.61 -8.75
CA GLY A 22 -10.87 -14.66 -8.22
C GLY A 22 -12.12 -14.12 -7.51
N LYS A 23 -13.11 -15.01 -7.32
CA LYS A 23 -14.32 -14.67 -6.54
C LYS A 23 -13.92 -14.20 -5.14
N GLY A 24 -14.49 -13.09 -4.67
CA GLY A 24 -14.20 -12.55 -3.33
C GLY A 24 -13.13 -11.47 -3.30
N PHE A 25 -12.40 -11.22 -4.40
CA PHE A 25 -11.32 -10.22 -4.41
C PHE A 25 -11.83 -8.81 -4.11
N PHE A 26 -12.90 -8.38 -4.78
CA PHE A 26 -13.43 -7.03 -4.62
C PHE A 26 -14.05 -6.84 -3.23
N GLU A 27 -14.69 -7.87 -2.70
CA GLU A 27 -15.20 -7.90 -1.33
C GLU A 27 -14.05 -7.75 -0.33
N ALA A 28 -12.96 -8.51 -0.49
CA ALA A 28 -11.78 -8.40 0.36
C ALA A 28 -11.11 -7.03 0.27
N MET A 29 -11.08 -6.41 -0.92
CA MET A 29 -10.53 -5.05 -1.11
C MET A 29 -11.42 -3.94 -0.57
N ALA A 30 -12.73 -4.18 -0.47
CA ALA A 30 -13.71 -3.25 0.09
C ALA A 30 -13.87 -3.41 1.62
N ASP A 31 -13.43 -4.53 2.19
CA ASP A 31 -13.43 -4.77 3.63
C ASP A 31 -12.31 -3.97 4.31
N PHE A 32 -12.63 -3.21 5.34
CA PHE A 32 -11.69 -2.38 6.09
C PHE A 32 -11.80 -2.66 7.59
N ASP A 33 -10.67 -2.98 8.22
CA ASP A 33 -10.57 -3.21 9.67
C ASP A 33 -10.76 -1.91 10.47
N MET A 34 -10.39 -0.77 9.88
CA MET A 34 -10.46 0.54 10.54
C MET A 34 -11.40 1.50 9.80
N SER A 35 -12.00 2.45 10.52
CA SER A 35 -12.72 3.57 9.89
C SER A 35 -11.75 4.59 9.28
N ASP A 36 -12.24 5.43 8.38
CA ASP A 36 -11.43 6.51 7.78
C ASP A 36 -10.97 7.53 8.85
N GLU A 37 -11.81 7.83 9.85
CA GLU A 37 -11.42 8.66 11.00
C GLU A 37 -10.32 8.01 11.83
N SER A 38 -10.34 6.69 11.93
CA SER A 38 -9.35 5.93 12.70
C SER A 38 -7.98 5.97 12.02
N ILE A 39 -7.93 5.88 10.69
CA ILE A 39 -6.69 6.12 9.93
C ILE A 39 -6.22 7.55 10.08
N ARG A 40 -7.12 8.51 9.97
CA ARG A 40 -6.78 9.92 10.14
C ARG A 40 -6.13 10.17 11.50
N ARG A 41 -6.77 9.71 12.57
CA ARG A 41 -6.21 9.80 13.93
C ARG A 41 -4.88 9.09 14.06
N MET A 42 -4.70 7.93 13.43
CA MET A 42 -3.42 7.22 13.42
C MET A 42 -2.32 8.09 12.80
N ILE A 43 -2.55 8.65 11.59
CA ILE A 43 -1.59 9.53 10.91
C ILE A 43 -1.28 10.76 11.76
N ASP A 44 -2.30 11.41 12.33
CA ASP A 44 -2.14 12.59 13.19
C ASP A 44 -1.28 12.31 14.42
N ASN A 45 -1.37 11.09 14.97
CA ASN A 45 -0.63 10.68 16.17
C ASN A 45 0.80 10.21 15.88
N LEU A 46 1.21 10.05 14.62
CA LEU A 46 2.60 9.70 14.29
C LEU A 46 3.55 10.84 14.69
N ASN A 47 4.67 10.50 15.32
CA ASN A 47 5.74 11.45 15.65
C ASN A 47 6.65 11.70 14.43
N ILE A 48 6.09 12.31 13.38
CA ILE A 48 6.75 12.63 12.11
C ILE A 48 6.38 14.06 11.68
N SER A 49 7.08 14.60 10.67
CA SER A 49 6.82 15.96 10.18
C SER A 49 5.41 16.14 9.61
N ALA A 50 4.89 17.38 9.62
CA ALA A 50 3.60 17.70 9.02
C ALA A 50 3.54 17.35 7.53
N ASP A 51 4.65 17.54 6.81
CA ASP A 51 4.77 17.18 5.40
C ASP A 51 4.64 15.67 5.20
N ALA A 52 5.28 14.85 6.05
CA ALA A 52 5.15 13.40 6.01
C ALA A 52 3.70 12.95 6.27
N LYS A 53 3.01 13.59 7.22
CA LYS A 53 1.57 13.34 7.48
C LYS A 53 0.72 13.70 6.26
N SER A 54 0.99 14.85 5.64
CA SER A 54 0.30 15.29 4.42
C SER A 54 0.46 14.28 3.28
N LEU A 55 1.66 13.74 3.10
CA LEU A 55 1.91 12.69 2.11
C LEU A 55 1.14 11.40 2.43
N LEU A 56 1.10 10.96 3.70
CA LEU A 56 0.28 9.82 4.12
C LEU A 56 -1.22 10.06 3.90
N TYR A 57 -1.70 11.29 4.10
CA TYR A 57 -3.08 11.68 3.79
C TYR A 57 -3.38 11.59 2.31
N SER A 58 -2.50 12.13 1.46
CA SER A 58 -2.65 12.03 0.01
C SER A 58 -2.58 10.57 -0.45
N PHE A 59 -1.69 9.77 0.14
CA PHE A 59 -1.59 8.33 -0.11
C PHE A 59 -2.90 7.62 0.24
N SER A 60 -3.53 7.93 1.37
CA SER A 60 -4.80 7.31 1.79
C SER A 60 -5.96 7.46 0.79
N LYS A 61 -5.88 8.47 -0.07
CA LYS A 61 -6.90 8.78 -1.09
C LYS A 61 -6.64 8.10 -2.43
N ALA A 62 -5.49 7.45 -2.62
CA ALA A 62 -5.17 6.79 -3.86
C ALA A 62 -6.19 5.69 -4.19
N THR A 63 -6.67 5.69 -5.42
CA THR A 63 -7.66 4.73 -5.93
C THR A 63 -7.21 4.14 -7.26
N ILE A 64 -7.66 2.93 -7.56
CA ILE A 64 -7.57 2.31 -8.89
C ILE A 64 -8.95 1.87 -9.34
N ARG A 65 -9.19 1.88 -10.64
CA ARG A 65 -10.37 1.28 -11.26
C ARG A 65 -9.97 -0.06 -11.86
N VAL A 66 -10.69 -1.12 -11.53
CA VAL A 66 -10.50 -2.47 -12.09
C VAL A 66 -11.83 -2.88 -12.72
N GLY A 67 -11.91 -2.83 -14.05
CA GLY A 67 -13.21 -2.93 -14.75
C GLY A 67 -14.20 -1.87 -14.24
N GLU A 68 -15.35 -2.33 -13.71
CA GLU A 68 -16.41 -1.46 -13.15
C GLU A 68 -16.22 -1.15 -11.65
N HIS A 69 -15.15 -1.63 -11.03
CA HIS A 69 -14.94 -1.49 -9.58
C HIS A 69 -13.88 -0.45 -9.25
N ILE A 70 -14.19 0.43 -8.31
CA ILE A 70 -13.22 1.39 -7.76
C ILE A 70 -12.69 0.83 -6.44
N ILE A 71 -11.38 0.66 -6.36
CA ILE A 71 -10.67 0.16 -5.18
C ILE A 71 -9.90 1.31 -4.55
N LYS A 72 -10.13 1.57 -3.26
CA LYS A 72 -9.37 2.54 -2.45
C LYS A 72 -8.01 1.97 -2.05
N ILE A 73 -7.10 1.82 -3.02
CA ILE A 73 -5.85 1.09 -2.84
C ILE A 73 -4.97 1.65 -1.72
N GLY A 74 -4.81 2.98 -1.66
CA GLY A 74 -3.99 3.60 -0.63
C GLY A 74 -4.57 3.43 0.77
N ARG A 75 -5.89 3.55 0.90
CA ARG A 75 -6.62 3.25 2.14
C ARG A 75 -6.44 1.79 2.55
N LYS A 76 -6.58 0.83 1.63
CA LYS A 76 -6.43 -0.60 1.92
C LYS A 76 -5.00 -0.95 2.37
N ILE A 77 -3.98 -0.34 1.76
CA ILE A 77 -2.59 -0.50 2.19
C ILE A 77 -2.38 0.05 3.61
N LEU A 78 -2.88 1.25 3.91
CA LEU A 78 -2.80 1.80 5.27
C LEU A 78 -3.54 0.96 6.29
N ASP A 79 -4.65 0.33 5.90
CA ASP A 79 -5.37 -0.62 6.74
C ASP A 79 -4.50 -1.81 7.13
N ALA A 80 -3.84 -2.44 6.13
CA ALA A 80 -2.93 -3.54 6.33
C ALA A 80 -1.71 -3.14 7.19
N VAL A 81 -1.18 -1.93 6.98
CA VAL A 81 -0.10 -1.35 7.80
C VAL A 81 -0.55 -1.19 9.25
N CYS A 82 -1.73 -0.60 9.50
CA CYS A 82 -2.23 -0.43 10.86
C CYS A 82 -2.53 -1.76 11.55
N HIS A 83 -3.16 -2.70 10.85
CA HIS A 83 -3.44 -4.03 11.36
C HIS A 83 -2.15 -4.73 11.79
N THR A 84 -1.11 -4.65 10.95
CA THR A 84 0.19 -5.26 11.23
C THR A 84 0.90 -4.53 12.36
N PHE A 85 1.01 -3.19 12.30
CA PHE A 85 1.68 -2.37 13.32
C PHE A 85 1.13 -2.60 14.74
N LYS A 86 -0.19 -2.76 14.88
CA LYS A 86 -0.82 -3.07 16.18
C LYS A 86 -0.40 -4.41 16.79
N GLN A 87 0.07 -5.36 15.98
CA GLN A 87 0.50 -6.69 16.43
C GLN A 87 1.98 -6.72 16.87
N PHE A 88 2.78 -5.71 16.50
CA PHE A 88 4.23 -5.71 16.71
C PHE A 88 4.67 -4.42 17.44
N PRO A 89 4.62 -4.41 18.79
CA PRO A 89 4.86 -3.19 19.58
C PRO A 89 6.31 -2.68 19.53
N ASN A 90 7.27 -3.53 19.16
CA ASN A 90 8.69 -3.18 19.05
C ASN A 90 9.07 -2.69 17.64
N THR A 91 8.11 -2.55 16.73
CA THR A 91 8.34 -2.15 15.34
C THR A 91 7.97 -0.68 15.15
N THR A 92 8.64 0.02 14.23
CA THR A 92 8.25 1.38 13.85
C THR A 92 7.20 1.37 12.74
N PHE A 93 6.38 2.43 12.66
CA PHE A 93 5.44 2.59 11.55
C PHE A 93 6.16 2.55 10.20
N GLY A 94 7.32 3.20 10.09
CA GLY A 94 8.13 3.24 8.87
C GLY A 94 8.59 1.86 8.41
N MET A 95 8.91 0.93 9.31
CA MET A 95 9.26 -0.45 8.96
C MET A 95 8.07 -1.20 8.37
N VAL A 96 6.90 -1.12 8.99
CA VAL A 96 5.70 -1.83 8.49
C VAL A 96 5.21 -1.22 7.18
N PHE A 97 5.17 0.11 7.11
CA PHE A 97 4.80 0.84 5.89
C PHE A 97 5.79 0.56 4.77
N GLY A 98 7.10 0.70 5.04
CA GLY A 98 8.18 0.38 4.11
C GLY A 98 8.10 -1.05 3.61
N GLY A 99 7.79 -1.98 4.49
CA GLY A 99 7.65 -3.38 4.15
C GLY A 99 6.49 -3.68 3.22
N ILE A 100 5.28 -3.26 3.60
CA ILE A 100 4.08 -3.53 2.80
C ILE A 100 4.12 -2.71 1.51
N ALA A 101 4.26 -1.38 1.61
CA ALA A 101 4.23 -0.51 0.43
C ALA A 101 5.40 -0.80 -0.50
N GLY A 102 6.60 -1.05 0.03
CA GLY A 102 7.81 -1.31 -0.75
C GLY A 102 7.72 -2.59 -1.58
N ILE A 103 7.23 -3.68 -0.97
CA ILE A 103 7.02 -4.94 -1.71
C ILE A 103 5.90 -4.77 -2.74
N LEU A 104 4.81 -4.08 -2.40
CA LEU A 104 3.70 -3.87 -3.35
C LEU A 104 4.12 -3.07 -4.58
N ILE A 105 4.82 -1.95 -4.41
CA ILE A 105 5.24 -1.10 -5.55
C ILE A 105 6.32 -1.77 -6.41
N SER A 106 7.10 -2.69 -5.84
CA SER A 106 8.14 -3.42 -6.58
C SER A 106 7.60 -4.67 -7.27
N SER A 107 6.58 -5.31 -6.71
CA SER A 107 6.04 -6.59 -7.21
C SER A 107 4.82 -6.40 -8.12
N ILE A 108 4.16 -5.24 -8.09
CA ILE A 108 2.94 -4.97 -8.85
C ILE A 108 3.14 -3.70 -9.70
N PRO A 109 3.36 -3.83 -11.02
CA PRO A 109 3.73 -2.72 -11.91
C PRO A 109 2.80 -1.51 -11.83
N ILE A 110 1.48 -1.72 -11.88
CA ILE A 110 0.47 -0.65 -11.80
C ILE A 110 0.53 0.13 -10.48
N LEU A 111 0.81 -0.56 -9.37
CA LEU A 111 0.98 0.10 -8.07
C LEU A 111 2.30 0.86 -8.01
N GLY A 112 3.36 0.33 -8.62
CA GLY A 112 4.63 1.03 -8.77
C GLY A 112 4.48 2.35 -9.50
N GLN A 113 3.81 2.35 -10.65
CA GLN A 113 3.59 3.56 -11.45
C GLN A 113 2.68 4.57 -10.75
N LEU A 114 1.59 4.09 -10.13
CA LEU A 114 0.60 4.96 -9.48
C LEU A 114 1.07 5.52 -8.14
N LEU A 115 1.65 4.67 -7.30
CA LEU A 115 1.98 4.99 -5.91
C LEU A 115 3.45 5.37 -5.73
N GLY A 116 4.36 4.92 -6.59
CA GLY A 116 5.78 5.25 -6.52
C GLY A 116 6.09 6.73 -6.30
N PRO A 117 5.47 7.67 -7.05
CA PRO A 117 5.67 9.11 -6.88
C PRO A 117 5.29 9.66 -5.49
N ILE A 118 4.34 9.04 -4.79
CA ILE A 118 3.94 9.46 -3.44
C ILE A 118 4.61 8.63 -2.33
N VAL A 119 4.92 7.36 -2.59
CA VAL A 119 5.58 6.46 -1.63
C VAL A 119 7.05 6.83 -1.45
N THR A 120 7.74 7.20 -2.52
CA THR A 120 9.16 7.59 -2.46
C THR A 120 9.43 8.75 -1.48
N PRO A 121 8.72 9.89 -1.53
CA PRO A 121 8.91 10.95 -0.56
C PRO A 121 8.48 10.55 0.86
N ILE A 122 7.50 9.65 1.02
CA ILE A 122 7.14 9.09 2.33
C ILE A 122 8.31 8.27 2.89
N PHE A 123 8.94 7.42 2.09
CA PHE A 123 10.12 6.63 2.47
C PHE A 123 11.26 7.52 2.95
N ILE A 124 11.57 8.58 2.20
CA ILE A 124 12.57 9.57 2.60
C ILE A 124 12.18 10.22 3.94
N ALA A 125 10.93 10.66 4.07
CA ALA A 125 10.45 11.38 5.25
C ALA A 125 10.39 10.51 6.52
N LEU A 126 10.12 9.21 6.37
CA LEU A 126 10.09 8.25 7.48
C LEU A 126 11.48 7.73 7.85
N GLY A 127 12.54 8.12 7.14
CA GLY A 127 13.84 7.46 7.21
C GLY A 127 13.79 5.98 6.80
N ALA A 128 12.67 5.58 6.20
CA ALA A 128 12.41 4.26 5.69
C ALA A 128 12.91 4.20 4.25
N GLY A 129 14.22 4.34 4.05
CA GLY A 129 14.82 3.95 2.78
C GLY A 129 14.58 2.47 2.51
N VAL A 130 14.87 2.01 1.29
CA VAL A 130 15.05 0.58 0.99
C VAL A 130 16.31 0.09 1.73
N GLY A 131 16.29 0.12 3.06
CA GLY A 131 17.36 -0.33 3.94
C GLY A 131 17.38 -1.85 3.92
N ARG A 132 18.58 -2.43 4.03
CA ARG A 132 18.79 -3.88 4.00
C ARG A 132 17.95 -4.55 5.08
N TRP A 133 17.06 -5.45 4.67
CA TRP A 133 16.21 -6.26 5.55
C TRP A 133 17.00 -7.40 6.24
N GLU A 134 18.32 -7.42 6.07
CA GLU A 134 19.18 -8.48 6.60
C GLU A 134 19.25 -8.45 8.14
N ASP A 135 18.96 -7.31 8.76
CA ASP A 135 18.83 -7.17 10.22
C ASP A 135 17.38 -7.40 10.71
N PHE A 136 16.45 -7.77 9.83
CA PHE A 136 15.06 -8.02 10.19
C PHE A 136 14.94 -9.39 10.88
N GLN A 137 15.14 -9.41 12.20
CA GLN A 137 15.15 -10.65 12.98
C GLN A 137 13.75 -11.22 13.27
N ASP A 138 12.68 -10.45 13.03
CA ASP A 138 11.31 -10.87 13.31
C ASP A 138 10.66 -11.57 12.10
N LYS A 139 10.87 -12.89 12.04
CA LYS A 139 10.24 -13.77 11.03
C LYS A 139 8.71 -13.76 11.08
N MET A 140 8.11 -13.44 12.23
CA MET A 140 6.65 -13.35 12.34
C MET A 140 6.13 -12.10 11.66
N LEU A 141 6.82 -10.96 11.81
CA LEU A 141 6.51 -9.73 11.12
C LEU A 141 6.67 -9.88 9.60
N GLU A 142 7.78 -10.47 9.15
CA GLU A 142 8.01 -10.75 7.72
C GLU A 142 6.87 -11.61 7.14
N ARG A 143 6.50 -12.70 7.82
CA ARG A 143 5.39 -13.56 7.40
C ARG A 143 4.06 -12.80 7.38
N LYS A 144 3.78 -11.95 8.36
CA LYS A 144 2.55 -11.15 8.41
C LYS A 144 2.49 -10.15 7.26
N ILE A 145 3.61 -9.48 6.96
CA ILE A 145 3.74 -8.59 5.80
C ILE A 145 3.48 -9.37 4.51
N ALA A 146 4.12 -10.52 4.31
CA ALA A 146 3.94 -11.35 3.12
C ALA A 146 2.48 -11.79 2.94
N LEU A 147 1.80 -12.18 4.02
CA LEU A 147 0.37 -12.51 4.00
C LEU A 147 -0.49 -11.32 3.57
N LYS A 148 -0.20 -10.11 4.07
CA LYS A 148 -0.93 -8.89 3.67
C LYS A 148 -0.64 -8.48 2.23
N VAL A 149 0.59 -8.62 1.76
CA VAL A 149 0.96 -8.35 0.37
C VAL A 149 0.25 -9.32 -0.59
N ALA A 150 0.12 -10.60 -0.21
CA ALA A 150 -0.55 -11.61 -1.03
C ALA A 150 -2.03 -11.30 -1.33
N GLU A 151 -2.71 -10.52 -0.48
CA GLU A 151 -4.09 -10.05 -0.74
C GLU A 151 -4.18 -9.20 -2.03
N PHE A 152 -3.07 -8.58 -2.46
CA PHE A 152 -2.99 -7.74 -3.65
C PHE A 152 -2.46 -8.49 -4.89
N ALA A 153 -2.02 -9.75 -4.75
CA ALA A 153 -1.46 -10.53 -5.85
C ALA A 153 -2.35 -10.59 -7.12
N PRO A 154 -3.69 -10.59 -7.04
CA PRO A 154 -4.53 -10.53 -8.25
C PRO A 154 -4.40 -9.23 -9.07
N LEU A 155 -3.74 -8.20 -8.55
CA LEU A 155 -3.40 -6.98 -9.29
C LEU A 155 -2.03 -7.07 -9.98
N ALA A 156 -1.23 -8.10 -9.66
CA ALA A 156 0.01 -8.36 -10.37
C ALA A 156 -0.32 -8.72 -11.83
N GLU A 157 0.47 -8.17 -12.73
CA GLU A 157 0.35 -8.39 -14.17
C GLU A 157 0.29 -9.89 -14.47
N SER A 158 -0.62 -10.31 -15.35
CA SER A 158 -0.49 -11.62 -15.97
C SER A 158 0.70 -11.53 -16.92
N ASN A 159 1.76 -12.27 -16.63
CA ASN A 159 2.89 -12.42 -17.53
C ASN A 159 2.38 -12.65 -18.97
N PRO A 160 2.90 -11.97 -20.00
CA PRO A 160 2.68 -12.40 -21.37
C PRO A 160 3.41 -13.73 -21.57
N GLY A 161 2.70 -14.83 -21.33
CA GLY A 161 3.14 -16.20 -21.56
C GLY A 161 2.07 -16.99 -22.27
#